data_AF-A0A6H5KSR0-F1
#
_entry.id   AF-A0A6H5KSR0-F1
#
_cell.length_a   1.000
_cell.length_b   1.000
_cell.length_c   1.000
_cell.angle_alpha   90.00
_cell.angle_beta   90.00
_cell.angle_gamma   90.00
#
_symmetry.space_group_name_H-M   'P 1'
#
loop_
_entity.id
_entity.type
_entity.pdbx_description
1 polymer ?
#
loop_
_entity_poly.entity_id
_entity_poly.type
_entity_poly.pdbx_seq_one_letter_code
_entity_poly.pdbx_strand_id
1 'polypeptide(L)'
;MPNEDELKEIMKTYDEVGMTGAMGSMDGTHLQWTVCPYSERSSHVGKEGYATLVYNVAVSHDMRVLSCTRGFPGAQNDKTIVKFDKFATEVRNGWYKDVEYTLKGEDGGDIKETGPWLIVDGGYHNVSGLVFHRICSADCLYLHPARAKFGVPFTSIT
;
A
#
# COMPACT_ATOMS: atom_id res chain seq x y z
N MET A 1 5.29 -7.54 11.19
CA MET A 1 6.31 -7.22 10.17
C MET A 1 7.03 -8.51 9.80
N PRO A 2 7.00 -8.93 8.53
CA PRO A 2 7.74 -10.11 8.08
C PRO A 2 9.25 -9.88 8.21
N ASN A 3 10.00 -10.96 8.43
CA ASN A 3 11.46 -10.91 8.31
C ASN A 3 11.87 -10.86 6.82
N GLU A 4 13.16 -10.66 6.53
CA GLU A 4 13.64 -10.53 5.14
C GLU A 4 13.42 -11.79 4.29
N ASP A 5 13.54 -12.98 4.88
CA ASP A 5 13.37 -14.24 4.15
C ASP A 5 11.89 -14.46 3.79
N GLU A 6 10.98 -14.26 4.75
CA GLU A 6 9.53 -14.27 4.52
C GLU A 6 9.12 -13.24 3.47
N LEU A 7 9.73 -12.05 3.53
CA LEU A 7 9.45 -10.98 2.59
C LEU A 7 9.88 -11.35 1.17
N LYS A 8 11.06 -11.96 0.99
CA LYS A 8 11.54 -12.44 -0.32
C LYS A 8 10.61 -13.50 -0.89
N GLU A 9 10.08 -14.39 -0.05
CA GLU A 9 9.08 -15.39 -0.48
C GLU A 9 7.79 -14.71 -0.96
N ILE A 10 7.27 -13.73 -0.21
CA ILE A 10 6.08 -12.96 -0.61
C ILE A 10 6.32 -12.23 -1.95
N MET A 11 7.47 -11.56 -2.08
CA MET A 11 7.84 -10.77 -3.26
C MET A 11 7.97 -11.65 -4.51
N LYS A 12 8.41 -12.90 -4.38
CA LYS A 12 8.54 -13.83 -5.51
C LYS A 12 7.20 -14.03 -6.24
N THR A 13 6.11 -14.20 -5.50
CA THR A 13 4.79 -14.37 -6.11
C THR A 13 4.30 -13.09 -6.79
N TYR A 14 4.64 -11.92 -6.25
CA TYR A 14 4.34 -10.66 -6.91
C TYR A 14 5.16 -10.44 -8.19
N ASP A 15 6.41 -10.91 -8.22
CA ASP A 15 7.26 -10.88 -9.42
C ASP A 15 6.66 -11.70 -10.57
N GLU A 16 6.11 -12.88 -10.26
CA GLU A 16 5.44 -13.76 -11.25
C GLU A 16 4.23 -13.10 -11.95
N VAL A 17 3.62 -12.09 -11.32
CA VAL A 17 2.48 -11.33 -11.88
C VAL A 17 2.85 -9.93 -12.36
N GLY A 18 4.14 -9.62 -12.48
CA GLY A 18 4.63 -8.33 -12.98
C GLY A 18 4.53 -7.19 -11.96
N MET A 19 4.32 -7.50 -10.67
CA MET A 19 4.33 -6.55 -9.57
C MET A 19 5.64 -6.62 -8.78
N THR A 20 6.77 -6.67 -9.49
CA THR A 20 8.10 -6.80 -8.89
C THR A 20 8.36 -5.71 -7.85
N GLY A 21 8.81 -6.12 -6.66
CA GLY A 21 9.04 -5.22 -5.53
C GLY A 21 7.84 -5.05 -4.60
N ALA A 22 6.65 -5.53 -4.97
CA ALA A 22 5.48 -5.48 -4.10
C ALA A 22 5.61 -6.47 -2.92
N MET A 23 5.22 -6.03 -1.72
CA MET A 23 5.28 -6.85 -0.51
C MET A 23 3.91 -7.17 0.10
N GLY A 24 2.84 -6.60 -0.45
CA GLY A 24 1.50 -6.74 0.10
C GLY A 24 0.59 -5.62 -0.37
N SER A 25 -0.69 -5.73 -0.02
CA SER A 25 -1.67 -4.66 -0.13
C SER A 25 -2.08 -4.15 1.24
N MET A 26 -2.55 -2.91 1.31
CA MET A 26 -3.01 -2.28 2.54
C MET A 26 -4.26 -1.44 2.31
N ASP A 27 -5.27 -1.62 3.15
CA ASP A 27 -6.55 -0.91 3.06
C ASP A 27 -7.24 -0.74 4.43
N GLY A 28 -8.15 0.24 4.51
CA GLY A 28 -9.02 0.51 5.64
C GLY A 28 -10.18 -0.49 5.73
N THR A 29 -10.14 -1.39 6.71
CA THR A 29 -11.21 -2.36 6.99
C THR A 29 -12.17 -1.84 8.04
N HIS A 30 -13.45 -1.68 7.70
CA HIS A 30 -14.49 -1.20 8.59
C HIS A 30 -15.25 -2.35 9.27
N LEU A 31 -15.30 -2.32 10.60
CA LEU A 31 -16.13 -3.21 11.42
C LEU A 31 -17.28 -2.44 12.03
N GLN A 32 -18.51 -2.93 11.87
CA GLN A 32 -19.68 -2.30 12.48
C GLN A 32 -19.57 -2.30 14.01
N TRP A 33 -19.75 -1.12 14.62
CA TRP A 33 -19.79 -0.96 16.06
C TRP A 33 -21.24 -0.81 16.54
N THR A 34 -21.88 -1.95 16.80
CA THR A 34 -23.30 -2.03 17.16
C THR A 34 -23.65 -1.38 18.50
N VAL A 35 -22.70 -1.33 19.43
CA VAL A 35 -22.85 -0.75 20.78
C VAL A 35 -22.11 0.58 20.95
N CYS A 36 -21.94 1.34 19.85
CA CYS A 36 -21.29 2.64 19.89
C CYS A 36 -22.06 3.63 20.81
N PRO A 37 -21.41 4.22 21.82
CA PRO A 37 -22.04 5.21 22.70
C PRO A 37 -22.58 6.40 21.91
N TYR A 38 -23.72 6.95 22.33
CA TYR A 38 -24.34 8.09 21.65
C TYR A 38 -23.40 9.30 21.51
N SER A 39 -22.58 9.55 22.54
CA SER A 39 -21.59 10.65 22.55
C SER A 39 -20.47 10.49 21.53
N GLU A 40 -20.14 9.26 21.12
CA GLU A 40 -19.07 8.94 20.16
C GLU A 40 -19.61 8.71 18.75
N ARG A 41 -20.92 8.58 18.59
CA ARG A 41 -21.53 8.10 17.35
C ARG A 41 -21.23 8.99 16.15
N SER A 42 -21.14 10.31 16.35
CA SER A 42 -20.87 11.26 15.28
C SER A 42 -19.50 11.09 14.63
N SER A 43 -18.47 10.65 15.38
CA SER A 43 -17.13 10.40 14.85
C SER A 43 -16.98 9.01 14.22
N HIS A 44 -17.93 8.11 14.45
CA HIS A 44 -17.87 6.72 13.98
C HIS A 44 -18.80 6.43 12.79
N VAL A 45 -19.77 7.30 12.51
CA VAL A 45 -20.67 7.17 11.34
C VAL A 45 -20.07 7.89 10.14
N GLY A 46 -19.50 7.11 9.22
CA GLY A 46 -18.92 7.60 7.96
C GLY A 46 -19.87 7.45 6.76
N LYS A 47 -19.30 7.19 5.59
CA LYS A 47 -20.02 6.96 4.31
C LYS A 47 -20.92 5.72 4.33
N GLU A 48 -20.70 4.82 5.29
CA GLU A 48 -21.36 3.55 5.52
C GLU A 48 -22.75 3.73 6.16
N GLY A 49 -23.04 4.90 6.73
CA GLY A 49 -24.34 5.22 7.33
C GLY A 49 -24.58 4.60 8.71
N TYR A 50 -23.63 3.85 9.25
CA TYR A 50 -23.65 3.31 10.62
C TYR A 50 -22.29 3.44 11.30
N ALA A 51 -22.28 3.34 12.63
CA ALA A 51 -21.06 3.48 13.40
C ALA A 51 -20.10 2.32 13.09
N THR A 52 -18.85 2.64 12.75
CA THR A 52 -17.80 1.66 12.48
C THR A 52 -16.52 1.98 13.26
N LEU A 53 -15.73 0.94 13.53
CA LEU A 53 -14.33 1.03 13.85
C LEU A 53 -13.54 0.65 12.61
N VAL A 54 -12.58 1.47 12.21
CA VAL A 54 -11.73 1.22 11.04
C VAL A 54 -10.33 0.83 11.46
N TYR A 55 -9.79 -0.20 10.81
CA TYR A 55 -8.45 -0.73 11.02
C TYR A 55 -7.71 -0.68 9.70
N ASN A 56 -6.51 -0.12 9.69
CA ASN A 56 -5.64 -0.24 8.52
C ASN A 56 -4.95 -1.59 8.59
N VAL A 57 -5.16 -2.44 7.59
CA VAL A 57 -4.66 -3.82 7.56
C VAL A 57 -3.80 -4.00 6.34
N ALA A 58 -2.59 -4.52 6.53
CA ALA A 58 -1.71 -4.94 5.46
C ALA A 58 -1.70 -6.47 5.35
N VAL A 59 -1.87 -6.98 4.13
CA VAL A 59 -1.95 -8.41 3.84
C VAL A 59 -1.06 -8.78 2.66
N SER A 60 -0.51 -9.99 2.68
CA SER A 60 0.16 -10.59 1.52
C SER A 60 -0.84 -11.31 0.61
N HIS A 61 -0.36 -11.75 -0.56
CA HIS A 61 -1.16 -12.42 -1.59
C HIS A 61 -1.86 -13.71 -1.10
N ASP A 62 -1.30 -14.37 -0.08
CA ASP A 62 -1.80 -15.61 0.54
C ASP A 62 -2.74 -15.35 1.74
N MET A 63 -3.24 -14.11 1.87
CA MET A 63 -4.14 -13.66 2.94
C MET A 63 -3.50 -13.62 4.34
N ARG A 64 -2.17 -13.72 4.46
CA ARG A 64 -1.49 -13.56 5.74
C ARG A 64 -1.49 -12.08 6.14
N VAL A 65 -1.93 -11.81 7.37
CA VAL A 65 -1.90 -10.45 7.94
C VAL A 65 -0.47 -10.08 8.32
N LEU A 66 0.07 -9.05 7.65
CA LEU A 66 1.42 -8.52 7.88
C LEU A 66 1.43 -7.49 9.01
N SER A 67 0.35 -6.71 9.11
CA SER A 67 0.12 -5.68 10.11
C SER A 67 -1.37 -5.35 10.24
N CYS A 68 -1.79 -4.92 11.43
CA CYS A 68 -3.08 -4.34 11.69
C CYS A 68 -2.91 -3.22 12.72
N THR A 69 -3.48 -2.05 12.46
CA THR A 69 -3.43 -0.95 13.41
C THR A 69 -4.38 -1.17 14.59
N ARG A 70 -4.36 -0.22 15.53
CA ARG A 70 -5.47 -0.05 16.49
C ARG A 70 -6.72 0.41 15.72
N GLY A 71 -7.89 0.28 16.34
CA GLY A 71 -9.14 0.79 15.78
C GLY A 71 -9.21 2.32 15.86
N PHE A 72 -9.67 2.94 14.79
CA PHE A 72 -9.97 4.36 14.69
C PHE A 72 -11.46 4.60 14.51
N PRO A 73 -11.95 5.83 14.73
CA PRO A 73 -13.32 6.19 14.40
C PRO A 73 -13.61 6.00 12.92
N GLY A 74 -14.71 5.34 12.60
CA GLY A 74 -15.08 4.94 11.23
C GLY A 74 -15.29 6.08 10.23
N ALA A 75 -15.52 7.32 10.69
CA ALA A 75 -15.58 8.47 9.80
C ALA A 75 -14.20 9.05 9.45
N GLN A 76 -13.13 8.54 10.07
CA GLN A 76 -11.77 9.02 9.85
C GLN A 76 -11.25 8.59 8.47
N ASN A 77 -10.64 9.52 7.75
CA ASN A 77 -10.08 9.27 6.43
C ASN A 77 -8.78 8.43 6.49
N ASP A 78 -8.58 7.56 5.50
CA ASP A 78 -7.40 6.69 5.34
C ASP A 78 -6.07 7.45 5.37
N LYS A 79 -6.02 8.66 4.78
CA LYS A 79 -4.86 9.58 4.86
C LYS A 79 -4.47 9.94 6.28
N THR A 80 -5.45 10.05 7.16
CA THR A 80 -5.18 10.36 8.57
C THR A 80 -4.79 9.09 9.31
N ILE A 81 -5.46 7.97 9.04
CA ILE A 81 -5.19 6.68 9.69
C ILE A 81 -3.77 6.21 9.41
N VAL A 82 -3.32 6.26 8.15
CA VAL A 82 -1.98 5.78 7.76
C VAL A 82 -0.83 6.51 8.47
N LYS A 83 -1.05 7.75 8.93
CA LYS A 83 -0.06 8.51 9.72
C LYS A 83 0.22 7.88 11.09
N PHE A 84 -0.72 7.09 11.59
CA PHE A 84 -0.62 6.37 12.86
C PHE A 84 -0.34 4.89 12.65
N ASP A 85 -0.18 4.45 11.40
CA ASP A 85 0.22 3.09 11.08
C ASP A 85 1.73 2.93 11.22
N LYS A 86 2.13 2.19 12.25
CA LYS A 86 3.54 1.88 12.51
C LYS A 86 4.16 1.12 11.34
N PHE A 87 3.45 0.17 10.75
CA PHE A 87 3.99 -0.62 9.65
C PHE A 87 4.30 0.24 8.42
N ALA A 88 3.33 1.04 7.97
CA ALA A 88 3.55 1.96 6.87
C ALA A 88 4.67 2.97 7.18
N THR A 89 4.76 3.43 8.43
CA THR A 89 5.81 4.36 8.88
C THR A 89 7.20 3.73 8.84
N GLU A 90 7.37 2.51 9.35
CA GLU A 90 8.67 1.81 9.34
C GLU A 90 9.11 1.46 7.91
N VAL A 91 8.18 0.98 7.07
CA VAL A 91 8.46 0.74 5.64
C VAL A 91 8.95 2.02 4.97
N ARG A 92 8.26 3.15 5.19
CA ARG A 92 8.66 4.46 4.67
C ARG A 92 10.03 4.93 5.21
N ASN A 93 10.35 4.62 6.46
CA ASN A 93 11.62 4.97 7.09
C ASN A 93 12.79 4.07 6.65
N GLY A 94 12.54 3.13 5.73
CA GLY A 94 13.58 2.28 5.16
C GLY A 94 13.84 1.01 5.97
N TRP A 95 12.84 0.48 6.68
CA TRP A 95 12.96 -0.80 7.38
C TRP A 95 13.45 -1.93 6.46
N TYR A 96 13.03 -1.91 5.20
CA TYR A 96 13.44 -2.87 4.17
C TYR A 96 14.35 -2.25 3.09
N LYS A 97 15.11 -1.21 3.44
CA LYS A 97 15.99 -0.50 2.49
C LYS A 97 17.05 -1.39 1.83
N ASP A 98 17.45 -2.47 2.51
CA ASP A 98 18.51 -3.39 2.06
C ASP A 98 17.94 -4.56 1.24
N VAL A 99 16.61 -4.64 1.08
CA VAL A 99 15.96 -5.65 0.25
C VAL A 99 15.93 -5.16 -1.19
N GLU A 100 16.67 -5.86 -2.05
CA GLU A 100 16.80 -5.56 -3.48
C GLU A 100 15.77 -6.33 -4.32
N TYR A 101 15.38 -5.74 -5.45
CA TYR A 101 14.63 -6.38 -6.52
C TYR A 101 15.09 -5.86 -7.88
N THR A 102 14.91 -6.66 -8.93
CA THR A 102 15.37 -6.32 -10.28
C THR A 102 14.18 -6.12 -11.19
N LEU A 103 14.04 -4.90 -11.72
CA LEU A 103 13.08 -4.58 -12.75
C LEU A 103 13.70 -4.81 -14.14
N LYS A 104 12.86 -5.12 -15.12
CA LYS A 104 13.25 -5.13 -16.54
C LYS A 104 13.04 -3.74 -17.14
N GLY A 105 14.11 -3.15 -17.66
CA GLY A 105 14.08 -1.92 -18.44
C GLY A 105 13.41 -2.11 -19.79
N GLU A 106 12.98 -1.01 -20.40
CA GLU A 106 12.39 -1.00 -21.75
C GLU A 106 13.36 -1.48 -22.83
N ASP A 107 14.66 -1.32 -22.59
CA ASP A 107 15.76 -1.80 -23.43
C ASP A 107 16.09 -3.29 -23.19
N GLY A 108 15.35 -3.96 -22.29
CA GLY A 108 15.61 -5.33 -21.86
C GLY A 108 16.73 -5.47 -20.82
N GLY A 109 17.32 -4.35 -20.37
CA GLY A 109 18.33 -4.32 -19.32
C GLY A 109 17.75 -4.60 -17.93
N ASP A 110 18.63 -4.96 -16.99
CA ASP A 110 18.26 -5.16 -15.58
C ASP A 110 18.47 -3.86 -14.79
N ILE A 111 17.41 -3.37 -14.16
CA ILE A 111 17.42 -2.20 -13.27
C ILE A 111 17.29 -2.70 -11.84
N LYS A 112 18.34 -2.55 -11.04
CA LYS A 112 18.31 -2.90 -9.61
C LYS A 112 17.70 -1.75 -8.81
N GLU A 113 16.68 -2.06 -8.03
CA GLU A 113 16.03 -1.16 -7.10
C GLU A 113 16.03 -1.79 -5.70
N THR A 114 15.82 -0.96 -4.69
CA THR A 114 15.83 -1.37 -3.28
C THR A 114 14.66 -0.75 -2.55
N GLY A 115 14.16 -1.42 -1.50
CA GLY A 115 13.03 -0.92 -0.75
C GLY A 115 11.71 -1.37 -1.40
N PRO A 116 11.12 -2.48 -0.95
CA PRO A 116 9.83 -2.94 -1.43
C PRO A 116 8.71 -1.96 -1.08
N TRP A 117 7.58 -2.13 -1.76
CA TRP A 117 6.45 -1.21 -1.70
C TRP A 117 5.11 -1.92 -1.49
N LEU A 118 4.16 -1.21 -0.89
CA LEU A 118 2.79 -1.69 -0.64
C LEU A 118 1.84 -1.17 -1.72
N ILE A 119 0.93 -2.03 -2.15
CA ILE A 119 -0.21 -1.67 -3.00
C ILE A 119 -1.26 -1.00 -2.11
N VAL A 120 -1.68 0.21 -2.46
CA VAL A 120 -2.74 0.95 -1.74
C VAL A 120 -3.75 1.52 -2.72
N ASP A 121 -4.91 1.93 -2.20
CA ASP A 121 -5.92 2.65 -2.99
C ASP A 121 -5.57 4.15 -3.15
N GLY A 122 -6.39 4.88 -3.92
CA GLY A 122 -6.16 6.30 -4.22
C GLY A 122 -6.49 7.22 -3.04
N GLY A 123 -7.05 6.65 -1.97
CA GLY A 123 -7.34 7.32 -0.71
C GLY A 123 -6.08 7.65 0.08
N TYR A 124 -4.95 6.99 -0.14
CA TYR A 124 -3.71 7.21 0.62
C TYR A 124 -2.89 8.43 0.15
N HIS A 125 -1.90 8.82 0.96
CA HIS A 125 -0.92 9.82 0.57
C HIS A 125 0.06 9.23 -0.47
N ASN A 126 0.40 10.00 -1.50
CA ASN A 126 1.48 9.63 -2.43
C ASN A 126 2.83 9.85 -1.74
N VAL A 127 3.41 8.76 -1.22
CA VAL A 127 4.69 8.76 -0.49
C VAL A 127 5.50 7.52 -0.87
N SER A 128 6.83 7.61 -0.75
CA SER A 128 7.74 6.48 -0.97
C SER A 128 7.34 5.25 -0.16
N GLY A 129 7.28 4.08 -0.81
CA GLY A 129 6.89 2.81 -0.20
C GLY A 129 5.39 2.49 -0.24
N LEU A 130 4.54 3.45 -0.62
CA LEU A 130 3.11 3.23 -0.90
C LEU A 130 2.83 3.57 -2.36
N VAL A 131 2.39 2.60 -3.15
CA VAL A 131 2.14 2.78 -4.58
C VAL A 131 0.67 2.54 -4.87
N PHE A 132 0.03 3.56 -5.45
CA PHE A 132 -1.30 3.42 -6.03
C PHE A 132 -1.16 2.79 -7.43
N HIS A 133 -1.73 1.62 -7.62
CA HIS A 133 -1.70 0.96 -8.93
C HIS A 133 -2.97 1.33 -9.73
N ARG A 134 -2.83 2.20 -10.75
CA ARG A 134 -3.84 2.29 -11.81
C ARG A 134 -3.62 1.11 -12.75
N ILE A 135 -4.44 0.07 -12.63
CA ILE A 135 -4.61 -0.89 -13.74
C ILE A 135 -5.30 -0.12 -14.87
N CYS A 136 -4.52 0.45 -15.78
CA CYS A 136 -5.01 0.93 -17.07
C CYS A 136 -4.75 -0.18 -18.09
N SER A 137 -5.83 -0.64 -18.74
CA SER A 137 -5.94 -1.65 -19.81
C SER A 137 -4.64 -2.11 -20.47
N ALA A 138 -4.39 -3.43 -20.41
CA ALA A 138 -3.66 -4.36 -21.29
C ALA A 138 -2.33 -3.99 -22.00
N ASP A 139 -1.97 -2.73 -22.16
CA ASP A 139 -0.83 -2.28 -22.99
C ASP A 139 0.19 -1.42 -22.20
N CYS A 140 0.08 -1.34 -20.88
CA CYS A 140 0.98 -0.59 -20.00
C CYS A 140 1.51 -1.45 -18.85
N LEU A 141 2.30 -2.48 -19.18
CA LEU A 141 3.10 -3.24 -18.21
C LEU A 141 4.45 -2.59 -17.90
N TYR A 142 4.74 -1.43 -18.48
CA TYR A 142 5.95 -0.67 -18.21
C TYR A 142 5.59 0.63 -17.49
N LEU A 143 6.39 0.94 -16.48
CA LEU A 143 6.40 2.12 -15.63
C LEU A 143 5.61 2.00 -14.31
N HIS A 144 6.35 1.70 -13.24
CA HIS A 144 6.31 2.63 -12.12
C HIS A 144 7.72 2.92 -11.59
N PRO A 145 8.23 4.16 -11.74
CA PRO A 145 9.46 4.58 -11.10
C PRO A 145 9.16 4.84 -9.62
N ALA A 146 9.76 4.07 -8.72
CA ALA A 146 9.76 4.37 -7.28
C ALA A 146 10.51 5.69 -6.96
N ARG A 147 10.96 6.41 -8.00
CA ARG A 147 11.68 7.68 -7.92
C ARG A 147 11.27 8.65 -9.03
N ALA A 148 9.97 8.94 -9.16
CA ALA A 148 9.50 10.10 -9.92
C ALA A 148 9.99 11.39 -9.22
N LYS A 149 11.26 11.74 -9.44
CA LYS A 149 11.76 13.09 -9.22
C LYS A 149 10.97 14.03 -10.13
N PHE A 150 10.30 14.99 -9.50
CA PHE A 150 10.04 16.35 -10.01
C PHE A 150 10.12 16.54 -11.54
N GLY A 151 8.95 16.64 -12.18
CA GLY A 151 8.77 17.52 -13.34
C GLY A 151 9.29 17.07 -14.71
N VAL A 152 8.79 15.96 -15.25
CA VAL A 152 8.95 15.67 -16.69
C VAL A 152 7.56 15.53 -17.34
N PRO A 153 7.25 16.27 -18.42
CA PRO A 153 5.90 16.35 -18.95
C PRO A 153 5.51 15.08 -19.71
N PHE A 154 4.24 14.73 -19.58
CA PHE A 154 3.56 13.64 -20.27
C PHE A 154 3.46 13.98 -21.77
N THR A 155 4.13 13.23 -22.64
CA THR A 155 3.84 13.27 -24.08
C THR A 155 3.27 11.93 -24.52
N SER A 156 1.98 11.97 -24.87
CA SER A 156 1.25 10.88 -25.51
C SER A 156 1.89 10.56 -26.86
N ILE A 157 2.17 9.28 -27.13
CA ILE A 157 2.43 8.81 -28.48
C ILE A 157 1.30 7.82 -28.81
N THR A 158 0.49 8.22 -29.79
CA THR A 158 -0.53 7.42 -30.49
C THR A 158 0.09 6.32 -31.33
#